data_AF-A0A2X1H2G2-F1
#
_entry.id   AF-A0A2X1H2G2-F1
#
_cell.length_a   1.000
_cell.length_b   1.000
_cell.length_c   1.000
_cell.angle_alpha   90.00
_cell.angle_beta   90.00
_cell.angle_gamma   90.00
#
_symmetry.space_group_name_H-M   'P 1'
#
loop_
_entity.id
_entity.type
_entity.pdbx_description
1 polymer ?
#
loop_
_entity_poly.entity_id
_entity_poly.type
_entity_poly.pdbx_seq_one_letter_code
_entity_poly.pdbx_strand_id
1 'polypeptide(L)'
;MRIPPHNFSKKEYEALLVNSIDEEFEHNLAQQIYLSEKLWNIIRTAKMATIQIIRKVALTEEVKDSQAMVEAIFKEFVEKATPSANALSHLKEEVRQFLK
;
A
#
# COMPACT_ATOMS: atom_id res chain seq x y z
N MET A 1 -11.17 -0.52 -2.92
CA MET A 1 -10.20 -1.08 -1.95
C MET A 1 -10.74 -2.40 -1.44
N ARG A 2 -9.88 -3.32 -0.98
CA ARG A 2 -10.31 -4.63 -0.44
C ARG A 2 -11.13 -4.51 0.84
N ILE A 3 -10.81 -3.54 1.69
CA ILE A 3 -11.59 -3.20 2.88
C ILE A 3 -12.58 -2.10 2.48
N PRO A 4 -13.91 -2.35 2.56
CA PRO A 4 -14.90 -1.34 2.28
C PRO A 4 -15.00 -0.34 3.46
N PRO A 5 -15.36 0.92 3.18
CA PRO A 5 -15.71 1.86 4.23
C PRO A 5 -16.99 1.40 4.95
N HIS A 6 -17.06 1.63 6.25
CA HIS A 6 -18.19 1.28 7.12
C HIS A 6 -18.45 2.44 8.10
N ASN A 7 -19.18 2.21 9.19
CA ASN A 7 -19.33 3.21 10.27
C ASN A 7 -18.07 3.31 11.14
N PHE A 8 -16.90 3.49 10.52
CA PHE A 8 -15.65 3.77 11.21
C PHE A 8 -15.37 5.26 11.22
N SER A 9 -14.85 5.76 12.33
CA SER A 9 -14.16 7.04 12.33
C SER A 9 -12.94 6.98 11.40
N LYS A 10 -12.52 8.14 10.90
CA LYS A 10 -11.30 8.27 10.09
C LYS A 10 -10.08 7.59 10.72
N LYS A 11 -9.92 7.72 12.04
CA LYS A 11 -8.78 7.16 12.79
C LYS A 11 -8.85 5.63 12.88
N GLU A 12 -10.05 5.08 13.12
CA GLU A 12 -10.25 3.63 13.13
C GLU A 12 -9.99 3.04 11.75
N TYR A 13 -10.46 3.71 10.70
CA TYR A 13 -10.27 3.26 9.34
C TYR A 13 -8.81 3.34 8.88
N GLU A 14 -8.10 4.42 9.22
CA GLU A 14 -6.65 4.54 9.01
C GLU A 14 -5.90 3.36 9.65
N ALA A 15 -6.14 3.11 10.94
CA ALA A 15 -5.48 2.03 11.67
C ALA A 15 -5.79 0.66 11.06
N LEU A 16 -7.04 0.43 10.67
CA LEU A 16 -7.48 -0.80 10.01
C LEU A 16 -6.74 -1.03 8.67
N LEU A 17 -6.63 0.00 7.84
CA LEU A 17 -5.92 -0.09 6.56
C LEU A 17 -4.42 -0.38 6.76
N VAL A 18 -3.77 0.31 7.70
CA VAL A 18 -2.36 0.10 7.99
C VAL A 18 -2.11 -1.32 8.50
N ASN A 19 -2.91 -1.78 9.47
CA ASN A 19 -2.78 -3.13 10.01
C ASN A 19 -3.00 -4.20 8.93
N SER A 20 -4.00 -4.02 8.06
CA SER A 20 -4.25 -4.96 6.97
C SER A 20 -3.09 -5.03 5.97
N ILE A 21 -2.44 -3.91 5.67
CA ILE A 21 -1.24 -3.87 4.82
C ILE A 21 -0.09 -4.63 5.48
N ASP A 22 0.10 -4.45 6.79
CA ASP A 22 1.13 -5.15 7.55
C ASP A 22 0.87 -6.67 7.59
N GLU A 23 -0.36 -7.08 7.93
CA GLU A 23 -0.75 -8.49 7.97
C GLU A 23 -0.62 -9.18 6.61
N GLU A 24 -1.11 -8.56 5.53
CA GLU A 24 -0.97 -9.13 4.18
C GLU A 24 0.50 -9.22 3.75
N PHE A 25 1.33 -8.24 4.14
CA PHE A 25 2.76 -8.28 3.87
C PHE A 25 3.48 -9.41 4.61
N GLU A 26 3.19 -9.60 5.90
CA GLU A 26 3.76 -10.68 6.70
C GLU A 26 3.27 -12.06 6.24
N HIS A 27 1.99 -12.18 5.86
CA HIS A 27 1.46 -13.39 5.24
C HIS A 27 2.20 -13.74 3.95
N ASN A 28 2.42 -12.77 3.07
CA ASN A 28 3.15 -12.98 1.83
C ASN A 28 4.62 -13.36 2.09
N LEU A 29 5.28 -12.74 3.08
CA LEU A 29 6.64 -13.07 3.50
C LEU A 29 6.75 -14.52 4.00
N ALA A 30 5.81 -14.95 4.85
CA ALA A 30 5.76 -16.31 5.39
C ALA A 30 5.52 -17.38 4.30
N GLN A 31 4.85 -17.02 3.20
CA GLN A 31 4.58 -17.90 2.05
C GLN A 31 5.78 -18.13 1.11
N GLN A 32 6.95 -17.56 1.41
CA GLN A 32 8.22 -17.63 0.67
C GLN A 32 8.26 -16.80 -0.63
N ILE A 33 8.82 -15.59 -0.50
CA ILE A 33 9.15 -14.68 -1.60
C ILE A 33 10.66 -14.79 -1.91
N TYR A 34 11.02 -15.41 -3.03
CA TYR A 34 12.41 -15.50 -3.50
C TYR A 34 12.74 -14.30 -4.38
N LEU A 35 13.25 -13.22 -3.78
CA LEU A 35 13.65 -12.01 -4.48
C LEU A 35 15.05 -11.57 -4.04
N SER A 36 15.74 -10.78 -4.86
CA SER A 36 17.01 -10.19 -4.41
C SER A 36 16.80 -9.21 -3.25
N GLU A 37 17.83 -9.00 -2.44
CA GLU A 37 17.82 -7.98 -1.38
C GLU A 37 17.49 -6.59 -1.95
N LYS A 38 17.95 -6.28 -3.17
CA LYS A 38 17.66 -5.02 -3.85
C LYS A 38 16.17 -4.88 -4.10
N LEU A 39 15.53 -5.87 -4.72
CA LEU A 39 14.09 -5.81 -4.98
C LEU A 39 13.29 -5.81 -3.67
N TRP A 40 13.73 -6.57 -2.68
CA TRP A 40 13.13 -6.58 -1.35
C TRP A 40 13.12 -5.19 -0.70
N ASN A 41 14.23 -4.44 -0.78
CA ASN A 41 14.30 -3.06 -0.29
C ASN A 41 13.32 -2.12 -1.01
N ILE A 42 13.16 -2.29 -2.33
CA ILE A 42 12.23 -1.51 -3.14
C ILE A 42 10.78 -1.80 -2.72
N ILE A 43 10.42 -3.09 -2.53
CA ILE A 43 9.08 -3.48 -2.07
C ILE A 43 8.79 -2.92 -0.67
N ARG A 44 9.73 -3.04 0.28
CA ARG A 44 9.57 -2.46 1.62
C ARG A 44 9.37 -0.94 1.59
N THR A 45 10.13 -0.25 0.75
CA THR A 45 10.00 1.20 0.55
C THR A 45 8.64 1.55 -0.03
N ALA A 46 8.15 0.80 -1.02
CA ALA A 46 6.83 0.98 -1.60
C ALA A 46 5.72 0.76 -0.56
N LYS A 47 5.82 -0.28 0.27
CA LYS A 47 4.89 -0.52 1.40
C LYS A 47 4.85 0.69 2.35
N MET A 48 6.01 1.16 2.80
CA MET A 48 6.09 2.29 3.73
C MET A 48 5.52 3.56 3.13
N ALA A 49 5.81 3.85 1.86
CA ALA A 49 5.29 5.01 1.16
C ALA A 49 3.75 4.96 1.03
N THR A 50 3.18 3.78 0.75
CA THR A 50 1.73 3.58 0.72
C THR A 50 1.10 3.89 2.09
N ILE A 51 1.68 3.39 3.19
CA ILE A 51 1.23 3.71 4.55
C ILE A 51 1.31 5.21 4.84
N GLN A 52 2.39 5.88 4.43
CA GLN A 52 2.54 7.32 4.63
C GLN A 52 1.49 8.13 3.86
N ILE A 53 1.11 7.70 2.66
CA ILE A 53 0.04 8.33 1.90
C ILE A 53 -1.30 8.19 2.63
N ILE A 54 -1.62 6.99 3.14
CA ILE A 54 -2.84 6.74 3.92
C ILE A 54 -2.89 7.65 5.15
N ARG A 55 -1.80 7.73 5.90
CA ARG A 55 -1.66 8.61 7.07
C ARG A 55 -1.84 10.07 6.73
N LYS A 56 -1.22 10.53 5.63
CA LYS A 56 -1.35 11.91 5.17
C LYS A 56 -2.80 12.25 4.82
N VAL A 57 -3.51 11.36 4.13
CA VAL A 57 -4.93 11.56 3.84
C VAL A 57 -5.77 11.58 5.12
N ALA A 58 -5.44 10.75 6.11
CA ALA A 58 -6.11 10.77 7.40
C ALA A 58 -5.91 12.10 8.17
N LEU A 59 -4.81 12.81 7.96
CA LEU A 59 -4.54 14.11 8.60
C LEU A 59 -5.30 15.29 7.95
N THR A 60 -5.80 15.10 6.73
CA THR A 60 -6.57 16.12 6.00
C THR A 60 -7.90 16.42 6.69
N GLU A 61 -8.23 17.70 6.91
CA GLU A 61 -9.44 18.13 7.63
C GLU A 61 -10.73 17.89 6.84
N GLU A 62 -10.64 17.96 5.51
CA GLU A 62 -11.74 17.71 4.58
C GLU A 62 -12.20 16.24 4.60
N VAL A 63 -11.32 15.33 5.04
CA VAL A 63 -11.64 13.92 5.21
C VAL A 63 -12.29 13.74 6.58
N LYS A 64 -13.60 13.48 6.58
CA LYS A 64 -14.43 13.42 7.79
C LYS A 64 -14.74 12.00 8.27
N ASP A 65 -14.83 11.05 7.34
CA ASP A 65 -15.22 9.66 7.60
C ASP A 65 -14.43 8.70 6.71
N SER A 66 -14.67 7.39 6.89
CA SER A 66 -14.00 6.36 6.08
C SER A 66 -14.35 6.43 4.60
N GLN A 67 -15.55 6.88 4.23
CA GLN A 67 -15.97 6.98 2.84
C GLN A 67 -15.17 8.07 2.12
N ALA A 68 -15.13 9.28 2.70
CA ALA A 68 -14.32 10.38 2.20
C ALA A 68 -12.83 10.01 2.16
N MET A 69 -12.35 9.20 3.12
CA MET A 69 -10.97 8.74 3.14
C MET A 69 -10.65 7.81 1.97
N VAL A 70 -11.55 6.88 1.63
CA VAL A 70 -11.40 6.00 0.46
C VAL A 70 -11.29 6.80 -0.83
N GLU A 71 -12.18 7.76 -1.02
CA GLU A 71 -12.21 8.61 -2.21
C GLU A 71 -10.93 9.45 -2.34
N ALA A 72 -10.49 10.05 -1.23
CA ALA A 72 -9.27 10.86 -1.20
C ALA A 72 -8.00 10.04 -1.47
N ILE A 73 -7.88 8.83 -0.90
CA ILE A 73 -6.76 7.92 -1.19
C ILE A 73 -6.79 7.49 -2.67
N PHE A 74 -7.98 7.15 -3.19
CA PHE A 74 -8.11 6.76 -4.60
C PHE A 74 -7.68 7.89 -5.54
N LYS A 75 -8.11 9.12 -5.26
CA LYS A 75 -7.69 10.31 -6.01
C LYS A 75 -6.17 10.49 -5.98
N GLU A 76 -5.54 10.38 -4.81
CA GLU A 76 -4.08 10.49 -4.67
C GLU A 76 -3.33 9.45 -5.53
N PHE A 77 -3.84 8.22 -5.63
CA PHE A 77 -3.24 7.15 -6.43
C PHE A 77 -3.56 7.19 -7.93
N VAL A 78 -4.59 7.92 -8.35
CA VAL A 78 -4.89 8.15 -9.77
C VAL A 78 -4.08 9.32 -10.31
N GLU A 79 -3.95 10.40 -9.54
CA GLU A 79 -3.24 11.62 -9.97
C GLU A 79 -1.72 11.46 -9.96
N LYS A 80 -1.19 10.52 -9.17
CA LYS A 80 0.25 10.30 -9.00
C LYS A 80 0.62 8.85 -9.27
N ALA A 81 1.85 8.64 -9.74
CA ALA A 81 2.40 7.30 -9.84
C ALA A 81 2.38 6.62 -8.46
N THR A 82 1.77 5.43 -8.37
CA THR A 82 1.68 4.70 -7.11
C THR A 82 3.07 4.23 -6.66
N PRO A 83 3.37 4.21 -5.35
CA PRO A 83 4.64 3.69 -4.85
C PRO A 83 4.93 2.25 -5.31
N SER A 84 3.88 1.45 -5.50
CA SER A 84 3.95 0.08 -6.01
C SER A 84 4.31 -0.03 -7.49
N ALA A 85 4.12 1.01 -8.30
CA ALA A 85 4.39 0.95 -9.75
C ALA A 85 5.87 0.67 -10.03
N ASN A 86 6.77 1.33 -9.28
CA ASN A 86 8.21 1.11 -9.39
C ASN A 86 8.59 -0.32 -8.93
N ALA A 87 8.07 -0.75 -7.77
CA ALA A 87 8.31 -2.09 -7.26
C ALA A 87 7.85 -3.18 -8.24
N LEU A 88 6.70 -3.00 -8.89
CA LEU A 88 6.18 -3.93 -9.90
C LEU A 88 7.06 -4.00 -11.15
N SER A 89 7.63 -2.88 -11.59
CA SER A 89 8.54 -2.86 -12.73
C SER A 89 9.79 -3.70 -12.44
N HIS A 90 10.42 -3.47 -11.29
CA HIS A 90 11.62 -4.23 -10.90
C HIS A 90 11.33 -5.71 -10.62
N LEU A 91 10.16 -6.04 -10.06
CA LEU A 91 9.72 -7.43 -9.93
C LEU A 91 9.64 -8.13 -11.28
N LYS A 92 9.03 -7.49 -12.29
CA LYS A 92 8.95 -8.05 -13.65
C LYS A 92 10.33 -8.24 -14.28
N GLU A 93 11.26 -7.32 -14.05
CA GLU A 93 12.63 -7.44 -14.52
C GLU A 93 13.36 -8.63 -13.89
N GLU A 94 13.24 -8.80 -12.58
CA GLU A 94 13.89 -9.89 -11.85
C GLU A 94 13.29 -11.25 -12.23
N VAL A 95 11.95 -11.37 -12.32
CA VAL A 95 11.29 -12.60 -12.78
C VAL A 95 11.75 -12.98 -14.20
N ARG A 96 11.95 -12.00 -15.09
CA ARG A 96 12.50 -12.26 -16.43
C ARG A 96 13.94 -12.77 -16.41
N GLN A 97 14.73 -12.46 -15.38
CA GLN A 97 16.09 -12.99 -15.24
C GLN A 97 16.07 -14.46 -14.82
N PHE A 98 15.08 -14.88 -14.02
CA PHE A 98 14.91 -16.28 -13.60
C PHE A 98 14.30 -17.20 -14.67
N LEU A 99 13.50 -16.65 -15.59
CA LEU A 99 12.86 -17.42 -16.66
C LEU A 99 13.71 -17.58 -17.93
N LYS A 100 14.96 -17.11 -17.91
CA LYS A 100 15.95 -17.32 -18.99
C LYS A 100 16.87 -18.48 -18.64
#